data_AF-A0A125RI42-F1
#
_entry.id   AF-A0A125RI42-F1
#
_cell.length_a   1.000
_cell.length_b   1.000
_cell.length_c   1.000
_cell.angle_alpha   90.00
_cell.angle_beta   90.00
_cell.angle_gamma   90.00
#
_symmetry.space_group_name_H-M   'P 1'
#
loop_
_entity.id
_entity.type
_entity.pdbx_description
1 polymer ?
#
loop_
_entity_poly.entity_id
_entity_poly.type
_entity_poly.pdbx_seq_one_letter_code
_entity_poly.pdbx_strand_id
1 'polypeptide(L)'
;PALQSNWLLLHVSTCFFSYGAFAVSFVASMIYLLPVSRKYLSLPQLDHVMYKSILFGFPLLTLGVASGAIWANEAWGAYWSWDPKEMWS
;
A
#
# COMPACT_ATOMS: atom_id res chain seq x y z
N PRO A 1 -19.49 17.23 -5.32
CA PRO A 1 -19.66 15.83 -4.85
C PRO A 1 -18.30 15.13 -4.68
N ALA A 2 -17.73 15.14 -3.47
CA ALA A 2 -16.35 14.67 -3.19
C ALA A 2 -16.10 13.17 -3.50
N LEU A 3 -17.15 12.36 -3.54
CA LEU A 3 -17.11 10.93 -3.90
C LEU A 3 -17.20 10.65 -5.41
N GLN A 4 -17.40 11.66 -6.25
CA GLN A 4 -17.59 11.53 -7.69
C GLN A 4 -16.36 12.08 -8.45
N SER A 5 -15.15 11.71 -8.02
CA SER A 5 -13.90 12.10 -8.69
C SER A 5 -13.10 10.86 -9.11
N ASN A 6 -12.57 10.90 -10.33
CA ASN A 6 -11.69 9.85 -10.87
C ASN A 6 -10.40 9.73 -10.04
N TRP A 7 -9.98 10.80 -9.36
CA TRP A 7 -8.82 10.79 -8.48
C TRP A 7 -9.03 9.95 -7.23
N LEU A 8 -10.25 9.93 -6.68
CA LEU A 8 -10.58 9.06 -5.54
C LEU A 8 -10.46 7.59 -5.95
N LEU A 9 -10.94 7.23 -7.14
CA LEU A 9 -10.86 5.87 -7.64
C LEU A 9 -9.40 5.43 -7.87
N LEU A 10 -8.58 6.31 -8.44
CA LEU A 10 -7.16 6.05 -8.63
C LEU A 10 -6.43 5.90 -7.29
N HIS A 11 -6.71 6.79 -6.33
CA HIS A 11 -6.15 6.72 -4.97
C HIS A 11 -6.49 5.40 -4.27
N VAL A 12 -7.78 5.03 -4.23
CA VAL A 12 -8.22 3.82 -3.51
C VAL A 12 -7.68 2.56 -4.17
N SER A 13 -7.69 2.48 -5.51
CA SER A 13 -7.19 1.30 -6.22
C SER A 13 -5.69 1.10 -6.03
N THR A 14 -4.88 2.15 -6.16
CA THR A 14 -3.43 2.09 -5.95
C THR A 14 -3.06 1.71 -4.52
N CYS A 15 -3.75 2.29 -3.52
CA CYS A 15 -3.60 1.92 -2.11
C CYS A 15 -3.97 0.44 -1.87
N PHE A 16 -5.09 -0.03 -2.41
CA PHE A 16 -5.53 -1.42 -2.24
C PHE A 16 -4.51 -2.43 -2.76
N PHE A 17 -4.01 -2.22 -3.99
CA PHE A 17 -3.00 -3.11 -4.58
C PHE A 17 -1.66 -3.03 -3.84
N SER A 18 -1.26 -1.84 -3.39
CA SER A 18 -0.04 -1.65 -2.60
C SER A 18 -0.09 -2.42 -1.28
N TYR A 19 -1.15 -2.23 -0.49
CA TYR A 19 -1.31 -2.95 0.77
C TYR A 19 -1.46 -4.46 0.57
N GLY A 20 -2.13 -4.90 -0.49
CA GLY A 20 -2.17 -6.31 -0.87
C GLY A 20 -0.77 -6.90 -1.10
N ALA A 21 0.09 -6.18 -1.82
CA ALA A 21 1.47 -6.60 -2.06
C ALA A 21 2.29 -6.65 -0.75
N PHE A 22 2.14 -5.67 0.14
CA PHE A 22 2.80 -5.70 1.45
C PHE A 22 2.28 -6.80 2.36
N ALA A 23 0.99 -7.12 2.33
CA ALA A 23 0.42 -8.24 3.07
C ALA A 23 1.01 -9.59 2.60
N VAL A 24 1.18 -9.77 1.28
CA VAL A 24 1.86 -10.96 0.73
C VAL A 24 3.32 -11.03 1.22
N SER A 25 4.04 -9.90 1.20
CA SER A 25 5.42 -9.86 1.72
C SER A 25 5.48 -10.16 3.22
N PHE A 26 4.51 -9.69 4.01
CA PHE A 26 4.43 -9.96 5.44
C PHE A 26 4.21 -11.45 5.72
N VAL A 27 3.28 -12.09 5.01
CA VAL A 27 3.03 -13.52 5.13
C VAL A 27 4.27 -14.32 4.71
N ALA A 28 4.91 -13.97 3.61
CA ALA A 28 6.15 -14.61 3.18
C ALA A 28 7.26 -14.47 4.23
N SER A 29 7.41 -13.30 4.85
CA SER A 29 8.37 -13.06 5.94
C SER A 29 8.05 -13.90 7.19
N MET A 30 6.76 -14.02 7.55
CA MET A 30 6.33 -14.88 8.64
C MET A 30 6.70 -16.35 8.39
N ILE A 31 6.48 -16.85 7.18
CA ILE A 31 6.85 -18.21 6.77
C ILE A 31 8.39 -18.39 6.78
N TYR A 32 9.15 -17.35 6.41
CA TYR A 32 10.62 -17.37 6.43
C TYR A 32 11.18 -17.53 7.85
N LEU A 33 10.58 -16.83 8.82
CA LEU A 33 11.01 -16.81 10.21
C LEU A 33 10.52 -18.03 11.01
N LEU A 34 9.33 -18.56 10.70
CA LEU A 34 8.74 -19.66 11.47
C LEU A 34 9.36 -21.03 11.10
N PRO A 35 9.94 -21.78 12.06
CA PRO A 35 10.60 -23.07 11.81
C PRO A 35 9.69 -24.14 11.21
N VAL A 36 8.39 -24.10 11.55
CA VAL A 36 7.36 -25.05 11.08
C VAL A 36 7.17 -25.00 9.57
N SER A 37 7.41 -23.85 8.94
CA SER A 37 7.08 -23.62 7.53
C SER A 37 8.26 -23.83 6.59
N ARG A 38 9.49 -23.93 7.12
CA ARG A 38 10.73 -24.19 6.35
C ARG A 38 10.78 -25.56 5.68
N LYS A 39 9.85 -26.47 6.05
CA LYS A 39 9.78 -27.83 5.50
C LYS A 39 9.15 -27.90 4.11
N TYR A 40 8.35 -26.90 3.71
CA TYR A 40 7.52 -26.98 2.50
C TYR A 40 7.89 -25.97 1.40
N LEU A 41 8.57 -24.88 1.74
CA LEU A 41 9.05 -23.91 0.75
C LEU A 41 10.55 -23.66 0.90
N SER A 42 11.21 -23.43 -0.25
CA SER A 42 12.63 -23.08 -0.26
C SER A 42 12.83 -21.60 0.11
N LEU A 43 13.84 -21.32 0.96
CA LEU A 43 14.15 -19.97 1.41
C LEU A 43 14.39 -18.97 0.25
N PRO A 44 15.13 -19.32 -0.83
CA PRO A 44 15.32 -18.41 -1.94
C PRO A 44 14.03 -18.04 -2.67
N GLN A 45 13.06 -18.96 -2.74
CA GLN A 45 11.76 -18.67 -3.36
C GLN A 45 10.97 -17.64 -2.53
N LEU A 46 11.00 -17.76 -1.20
CA LEU A 46 10.38 -16.77 -0.31
C LEU A 46 11.02 -15.40 -0.47
N ASP A 47 12.35 -15.34 -0.51
CA ASP A 47 13.08 -14.08 -0.70
C ASP A 47 12.70 -13.41 -2.02
N HIS A 48 12.60 -14.17 -3.10
CA HIS A 48 12.13 -13.65 -4.38
C HIS A 48 10.69 -13.14 -4.32
N VAL A 49 9.79 -13.83 -3.63
CA VAL A 49 8.40 -13.38 -3.46
C VAL A 49 8.33 -12.10 -2.64
N MET A 50 9.03 -12.02 -1.51
CA MET A 50 9.11 -10.82 -0.68
C MET A 50 9.65 -9.64 -1.50
N TYR A 51 10.80 -9.82 -2.16
CA TYR A 51 11.43 -8.78 -2.95
C TYR A 51 10.51 -8.26 -4.06
N LYS A 52 9.92 -9.15 -4.87
CA LYS A 52 9.02 -8.76 -5.96
C LYS A 52 7.75 -8.08 -5.45
N SER A 53 7.21 -8.54 -4.32
CA SER A 53 6.00 -7.96 -3.72
C SER A 53 6.27 -6.55 -3.22
N ILE A 54 7.39 -6.31 -2.53
CA ILE A 54 7.78 -4.97 -2.07
C ILE A 54 8.10 -4.06 -3.27
N LEU A 55 8.85 -4.56 -4.24
CA LEU A 55 9.21 -3.82 -5.45
C LEU A 55 7.97 -3.35 -6.23
N PHE A 56 6.91 -4.16 -6.24
CA PHE A 56 5.64 -3.79 -6.86
C PHE A 56 4.79 -2.87 -5.96
N GLY A 57 4.71 -3.16 -4.66
CA GLY A 57 3.87 -2.42 -3.71
C GLY A 57 4.35 -1.00 -3.44
N PHE A 58 5.67 -0.77 -3.41
CA PHE A 58 6.23 0.54 -3.05
C PHE A 58 5.92 1.65 -4.06
N PRO A 59 6.14 1.48 -5.38
CA PRO A 59 5.73 2.49 -6.37
C PRO A 59 4.22 2.75 -6.37
N LEU A 60 3.40 1.71 -6.15
CA LEU A 60 1.95 1.87 -6.05
C LEU A 60 1.55 2.68 -4.82
N LEU A 61 2.24 2.50 -3.68
CA LEU A 61 2.03 3.34 -2.50
C LEU A 61 2.35 4.80 -2.82
N THR A 62 3.47 5.05 -3.50
CA THR A 62 3.88 6.40 -3.89
C THR A 62 2.83 7.07 -4.77
N LEU A 63 2.30 6.35 -5.76
CA LEU A 63 1.20 6.83 -6.60
C LEU A 63 -0.09 7.05 -5.80
N GLY A 64 -0.38 6.18 -4.83
CA GLY A 64 -1.50 6.34 -3.91
C GLY A 64 -1.40 7.61 -3.08
N VAL A 65 -0.25 7.89 -2.48
CA VAL A 65 -0.01 9.13 -1.72
C VAL A 65 -0.14 10.36 -2.62
N ALA A 66 0.46 10.33 -3.81
CA ALA A 66 0.40 11.45 -4.75
C ALA A 66 -1.04 11.74 -5.23
N SER A 67 -1.77 10.70 -5.62
CA SER A 67 -3.17 10.83 -6.06
C SER A 67 -4.12 11.21 -4.91
N GLY A 68 -3.83 10.78 -3.69
CA GLY A 68 -4.56 11.19 -2.49
C GLY A 68 -4.43 12.69 -2.22
N ALA A 69 -3.23 13.25 -2.37
CA ALA A 69 -3.01 14.69 -2.24
C ALA A 69 -3.78 15.50 -3.29
N ILE A 70 -3.81 15.02 -4.54
CA ILE A 70 -4.58 15.68 -5.62
C ILE A 70 -6.08 15.63 -5.33
N TRP A 71 -6.60 14.47 -4.89
CA TRP A 71 -8.00 14.35 -4.50
C TRP A 71 -8.34 15.25 -3.31
N ALA A 72 -7.46 15.38 -2.32
CA ALA A 72 -7.66 16.27 -1.17
C ALA A 72 -7.86 17.73 -1.63
N ASN A 73 -7.06 18.20 -2.61
CA ASN A 73 -7.22 19.52 -3.18
C ASN A 73 -8.55 19.69 -3.93
N GLU A 74 -9.03 18.67 -4.65
CA GLU A 74 -10.36 18.73 -5.29
C GLU A 74 -11.53 18.70 -4.29
N ALA A 75 -11.40 17.93 -3.20
CA ALA A 75 -12.47 17.74 -2.23
C ALA A 75 -12.58 18.90 -1.23
N TRP A 76 -11.45 19.46 -0.82
CA TRP A 76 -11.36 20.42 0.28
C TRP A 76 -10.66 21.74 -0.09
N GLY A 77 -10.17 21.88 -1.33
CA GLY A 77 -9.51 23.11 -1.80
C GLY A 77 -8.05 23.27 -1.33
N ALA A 78 -7.51 22.26 -0.64
CA ALA A 78 -6.11 22.23 -0.19
C ALA A 78 -5.56 20.81 -0.24
N TYR A 79 -4.28 20.65 -0.59
CA TYR A 79 -3.60 19.36 -0.62
C TYR A 79 -3.43 18.71 0.77
N TRP A 80 -3.39 19.55 1.81
CA TRP A 80 -3.22 19.16 3.21
C TRP A 80 -3.72 20.30 4.11
N SER A 81 -4.48 20.00 5.16
CA SER A 81 -5.17 21.04 5.93
C SER A 81 -4.80 21.09 7.42
N TRP A 82 -3.93 20.19 7.91
CA TRP A 82 -3.53 20.09 9.34
C TRP A 82 -4.73 19.99 10.32
N ASP A 83 -5.90 19.65 9.80
CA ASP A 83 -7.13 19.50 10.57
C ASP A 83 -6.94 18.34 11.58
N PRO A 84 -7.47 18.38 12.82
CA PRO A 84 -7.17 17.35 13.83
C PRO A 84 -7.43 15.91 13.37
N LYS A 85 -8.36 15.72 12.42
CA LYS A 85 -8.65 14.44 11.76
C LYS A 85 -7.50 13.89 10.88
N GLU A 86 -6.63 14.76 10.37
CA GLU A 86 -5.50 14.42 9.48
C GLU A 86 -4.18 14.25 10.26
N MET A 87 -4.12 14.81 11.46
CA MET A 87 -2.91 14.86 12.29
C MET A 87 -2.97 13.91 13.48
N TRP A 88 -4.14 13.79 14.12
CA TRP A 88 -4.30 13.18 15.45
C TRP A 88 -5.38 12.09 15.45
N SER A 89 -5.30 11.17 14.49
CA SER A 89 -5.88 9.82 14.61
C SER A 89 -4.81 8.82 15.01
#